data_AF-A0A959KNA0-F1
#
_entry.id   AF-A0A959KNA0-F1
#
_cell.length_a   1.000
_cell.length_b   1.000
_cell.length_c   1.000
_cell.angle_alpha   90.00
_cell.angle_beta   90.00
_cell.angle_gamma   90.00
#
_symmetry.space_group_name_H-M   'P 1'
#
loop_
_entity.id
_entity.type
_entity.pdbx_description
1 polymer ?
#
loop_
_entity_poly.entity_id
_entity_poly.type
_entity_poly.pdbx_seq_one_letter_code
_entity_poly.pdbx_strand_id
1 'polypeptide(L)'
;MPDRTPYRPISCSFYDELELAALQQRLCLVHYRDEEGGELRVQSRIRQLLTRDGEEFLQLDTGEWVRLDRLIAIDDKRLEHYC
;
A
#
# COMPACT_ATOMS: atom_id res chain seq x y z
N MET A 1 35.12 6.84 6.22
CA MET A 1 34.05 7.81 5.85
C MET A 1 32.76 7.03 5.78
N PRO A 2 31.77 7.23 6.67
CA PRO A 2 30.45 6.75 6.31
C PRO A 2 29.27 7.66 6.80
N ASP A 3 28.07 7.31 6.32
CA ASP A 3 26.72 7.67 6.78
C ASP A 3 26.27 9.16 6.83
N ARG A 4 25.89 9.70 5.66
CA ARG A 4 24.68 10.55 5.61
C ARG A 4 23.48 9.62 5.60
N THR A 5 22.66 9.66 6.65
CA THR A 5 21.29 9.13 6.65
C THR A 5 20.32 10.25 6.22
N PRO A 6 20.02 10.43 4.93
CA PRO A 6 18.87 11.22 4.55
C PRO A 6 17.63 10.35 4.68
N TYR A 7 16.63 10.84 5.42
CA TYR A 7 15.19 10.58 5.28
C TYR A 7 14.77 9.14 4.94
N ARG A 8 14.04 8.47 5.85
CA ARG A 8 13.40 7.18 5.56
C ARG A 8 11.94 7.41 5.13
N PRO A 9 11.65 7.63 3.84
CA PRO A 9 10.27 7.56 3.35
C PRO A 9 9.78 6.12 3.49
N ILE A 10 8.46 5.91 3.57
CA ILE A 10 7.84 4.62 3.25
C ILE A 10 8.51 4.18 1.95
N SER A 11 9.23 3.05 2.01
CA SER A 11 10.31 2.75 1.06
C SER A 11 9.89 3.12 -0.36
N CYS A 12 10.69 3.92 -1.05
CA CYS A 12 10.53 4.15 -2.48
C CYS A 12 10.33 2.80 -3.20
N SER A 13 11.00 1.74 -2.72
CA SER A 13 10.83 0.35 -3.14
C SER A 13 9.42 -0.23 -2.92
N PHE A 14 8.71 0.14 -1.87
CA PHE A 14 7.33 -0.28 -1.64
C PHE A 14 6.38 0.39 -2.62
N TYR A 15 6.54 1.70 -2.87
CA TYR A 15 5.75 2.40 -3.86
C TYR A 15 6.04 1.91 -5.27
N ASP A 16 7.31 1.75 -5.64
CA ASP A 16 7.73 1.12 -6.92
C ASP A 16 7.16 -0.29 -7.06
N GLU A 17 7.18 -1.11 -6.00
CA GLU A 17 6.62 -2.46 -6.04
C GLU A 17 5.10 -2.48 -6.09
N LEU A 18 4.42 -1.48 -5.50
CA LEU A 18 2.98 -1.29 -5.64
C LEU A 18 2.63 -0.82 -7.05
N GLU A 19 3.39 0.11 -7.63
CA GLU A 19 3.26 0.51 -9.04
C GLU A 19 3.51 -0.68 -9.98
N LEU A 20 4.56 -1.48 -9.74
CA LEU A 20 4.83 -2.69 -10.50
C LEU A 20 3.74 -3.75 -10.30
N ALA A 21 3.21 -3.92 -9.08
CA ALA A 21 2.10 -4.82 -8.81
C ALA A 21 0.82 -4.35 -9.52
N ALA A 22 0.59 -3.04 -9.59
CA ALA A 22 -0.51 -2.44 -10.34
C ALA A 22 -0.35 -2.65 -11.84
N LEU A 23 0.85 -2.42 -12.38
CA LEU A 23 1.20 -2.69 -13.78
C LEU A 23 1.07 -4.17 -14.14
N GLN A 24 1.47 -5.07 -13.23
CA GLN A 24 1.32 -6.51 -13.41
C GLN A 24 -0.10 -7.01 -13.15
N GLN A 25 -1.01 -6.14 -12.68
CA GLN A 25 -2.35 -6.48 -12.20
C GLN A 25 -2.32 -7.71 -11.27
N ARG A 26 -1.30 -7.76 -10.40
CA ARG A 26 -1.07 -8.91 -9.54
C ARG A 26 -2.17 -8.98 -8.50
N LEU A 27 -2.67 -10.19 -8.26
CA LEU A 27 -3.66 -10.44 -7.23
C LEU A 27 -2.95 -10.38 -5.87
N CYS A 28 -3.34 -9.43 -5.02
CA CYS A 28 -2.71 -9.19 -3.73
C CYS A 28 -3.75 -9.20 -2.60
N LEU A 29 -3.35 -9.65 -1.41
CA LEU A 29 -4.23 -9.63 -0.24
C LEU A 29 -4.17 -8.27 0.48
N VAL A 30 -5.14 -7.41 0.25
CA VAL A 30 -5.21 -6.08 0.87
C VAL A 30 -5.88 -6.21 2.23
N HIS A 31 -5.12 -5.94 3.29
CA HIS A 31 -5.60 -5.90 4.67
C HIS A 31 -5.72 -4.44 5.11
N TYR A 32 -6.92 -3.99 5.44
CA TYR A 32 -7.18 -2.63 5.85
C TYR A 32 -8.21 -2.58 6.99
N ARG A 33 -8.25 -1.45 7.70
CA ARG A 33 -9.23 -1.19 8.76
C ARG A 33 -10.39 -0.37 8.22
N ASP A 34 -11.60 -0.81 8.51
CA ASP A 34 -12.82 -0.08 8.18
C ASP A 34 -13.13 1.03 9.20
N GLU A 35 -14.16 1.83 8.93
CA GLU A 35 -14.55 2.96 9.79
C GLU A 35 -15.05 2.49 11.16
N GLU A 36 -15.59 1.28 11.23
CA GLU A 36 -16.01 0.62 12.47
C GLU A 36 -14.83 0.05 13.29
N GLY A 37 -13.60 0.16 12.77
CA GLY A 37 -12.40 -0.39 13.41
C GLY A 37 -12.17 -1.88 13.15
N GLY A 38 -13.05 -2.52 12.37
CA GLY A 38 -12.91 -3.91 11.94
C GLY A 38 -11.77 -4.08 10.93
N GLU A 39 -11.00 -5.15 11.09
CA GLU A 39 -9.94 -5.54 10.15
C GLU A 39 -10.54 -6.34 8.99
N LEU A 40 -10.51 -5.80 7.77
CA LEU A 40 -10.97 -6.47 6.56
C LEU A 40 -9.81 -6.87 5.66
N ARG A 41 -9.89 -8.10 5.14
CA ARG A 41 -8.94 -8.69 4.21
C ARG A 41 -9.65 -8.95 2.90
N VAL A 42 -9.28 -8.21 1.86
CA VAL A 42 -9.80 -8.40 0.51
C VAL A 42 -8.69 -8.84 -0.41
N GLN A 43 -8.88 -9.96 -1.10
CA GLN A 43 -7.94 -10.41 -2.12
C GLN A 43 -8.36 -9.82 -3.46
N SER A 44 -7.59 -8.84 -3.95
CA SER A 44 -7.95 -8.09 -5.14
C SER A 44 -6.70 -7.61 -5.88
N ARG A 45 -6.87 -7.27 -7.16
CA ARG A 45 -5.76 -6.75 -7.96
C ARG A 45 -5.66 -5.26 -7.74
N ILE A 46 -4.44 -4.77 -7.56
CA ILE A 46 -4.17 -3.35 -7.56
C ILE A 46 -4.29 -2.89 -9.01
N ARG A 47 -5.15 -1.92 -9.27
CA ARG A 47 -5.34 -1.35 -10.61
C ARG A 47 -4.43 -0.15 -10.84
N GLN A 48 -4.39 0.76 -9.87
CA GLN A 48 -3.49 1.91 -9.85
C GLN A 48 -3.45 2.50 -8.44
N LEU A 49 -2.40 3.26 -8.14
CA LEU A 49 -2.34 4.08 -6.94
C LEU A 49 -2.63 5.52 -7.32
N LEU A 50 -3.31 6.24 -6.44
CA LEU A 50 -3.64 7.66 -6.60
C LEU A 50 -3.19 8.39 -5.34
N THR A 51 -2.30 9.35 -5.50
CA THR A 51 -1.96 10.29 -4.43
C THR A 51 -2.84 11.53 -4.58
N ARG A 52 -3.64 11.82 -3.55
CA ARG A 52 -4.49 13.01 -3.51
C ARG A 52 -4.32 13.70 -2.16
N ASP A 53 -4.00 14.99 -2.19
CA ASP A 53 -3.83 15.82 -1.00
C ASP A 53 -2.71 15.33 -0.04
N GLY A 54 -1.71 14.64 -0.56
CA GLY A 54 -0.66 14.01 0.24
C GLY A 54 -1.07 12.69 0.89
N GLU A 55 -2.29 12.23 0.64
CA GLU A 55 -2.78 10.92 1.06
C GLU A 55 -2.75 9.95 -0.11
N GLU A 56 -2.36 8.71 0.16
CA GLU A 56 -2.23 7.67 -0.84
C GLU A 56 -3.47 6.76 -0.83
N PHE A 57 -4.03 6.54 -2.01
CA PHE A 57 -5.18 5.69 -2.25
C PHE A 57 -4.80 4.57 -3.22
N LEU A 58 -5.30 3.39 -2.95
CA LEU A 58 -5.13 2.21 -3.77
C LEU A 58 -6.44 1.90 -4.46
N GLN A 59 -6.45 1.95 -5.78
CA GLN A 59 -7.58 1.48 -6.57
C GLN A 59 -7.48 -0.02 -6.76
N LEU A 60 -8.52 -0.74 -6.39
CA LEU A 60 -8.70 -2.14 -6.72
C LEU A 60 -9.32 -2.29 -8.11
N ASP A 61 -9.06 -3.42 -8.76
CA ASP A 61 -9.70 -3.78 -10.03
C ASP A 61 -11.23 -3.94 -9.90
N THR A 62 -11.72 -4.16 -8.69
CA THR A 62 -13.16 -4.10 -8.36
C THR A 62 -13.75 -2.70 -8.46
N GLY A 63 -12.91 -1.65 -8.55
CA GLY A 63 -13.32 -0.24 -8.57
C GLY A 63 -13.31 0.42 -7.19
N GLU A 64 -13.00 -0.32 -6.13
CA GLU A 64 -12.93 0.20 -4.77
C GLU A 64 -11.64 0.98 -4.51
N TRP A 65 -11.73 2.01 -3.68
CA TRP A 65 -10.60 2.85 -3.29
C TRP A 65 -10.28 2.64 -1.82
N VAL A 66 -9.10 2.09 -1.55
CA VAL A 66 -8.62 1.83 -0.19
C VAL A 66 -7.55 2.84 0.16
N ARG A 67 -7.74 3.60 1.24
CA ARG A 67 -6.70 4.50 1.77
C ARG A 67 -5.53 3.70 2.32
N LEU A 68 -4.30 4.00 1.87
CA LEU A 68 -3.08 3.41 2.44
C LEU A 68 -2.91 3.76 3.93
N ASP A 69 -3.41 4.92 4.36
CA ASP A 69 -3.45 5.32 5.77
C ASP A 69 -4.22 4.32 6.66
N ARG A 70 -5.25 3.65 6.11
CA ARG A 70 -6.01 2.59 6.80
C ARG A 70 -5.53 1.19 6.43
N LEU A 71 -4.53 1.07 5.56
CA LEU A 71 -3.96 -0.18 5.13
C LEU A 71 -3.00 -0.71 6.20
N ILE A 72 -3.23 -1.95 6.60
CA ILE A 72 -2.44 -2.66 7.59
C ILE A 72 -1.32 -3.45 6.89
N ALA A 73 -1.67 -4.15 5.81
CA ALA A 73 -0.73 -4.99 5.06
C ALA A 73 -1.22 -5.25 3.63
N ILE A 74 -0.28 -5.56 2.71
CA ILE A 74 -0.61 -6.07 1.37
C ILE A 74 0.15 -7.36 1.11
N ASP A 75 -0.57 -8.40 0.71
CA ASP A 75 -0.08 -9.73 0.35
C ASP A 75 0.64 -10.41 1.52
N ASP A 76 1.97 -10.34 1.53
CA ASP A 76 2.84 -10.82 2.62
C ASP A 76 3.66 -9.68 3.24
N LYS A 77 3.57 -8.47 2.66
CA LYS A 77 4.26 -7.30 3.18
C LYS A 77 3.38 -6.58 4.16
N ARG A 78 3.66 -6.82 5.43
CA ARG A 78 3.19 -5.94 6.49
C ARG A 78 4.00 -4.65 6.46
N LEU A 79 3.31 -3.53 6.64
CA LEU A 79 3.95 -2.26 6.96
C LEU A 79 4.71 -2.30 8.30
N GLU A 80 4.62 -3.42 9.06
CA GLU A 80 5.06 -3.53 10.45
C GLU A 80 6.57 -3.43 10.73
N HIS A 81 7.47 -3.41 9.74
CA HIS A 81 8.90 -3.24 10.05
C HIS A 81 9.66 -2.36 9.06
N TYR A 82 9.45 -1.05 9.14
CA TYR A 82 10.47 -0.09 8.73
C TYR A 82 10.92 0.73 9.94
N CYS A 83 11.76 0.10 10.78
CA CYS A 83 12.41 0.72 11.93
C CYS A 83 13.79 1.21 11.52
#